data_AF-A0A2B8A2A1-F1
#
_entry.id   AF-A0A2B8A2A1-F1
#
_cell.length_a   1.000
_cell.length_b   1.000
_cell.length_c   1.000
_cell.angle_alpha   90.00
_cell.angle_beta   90.00
_cell.angle_gamma   90.00
#
_symmetry.space_group_name_H-M   'P 1'
#
loop_
_entity.id
_entity.type
_entity.pdbx_description
1 polymer ?
#
loop_
_entity_poly.entity_id
_entity_poly.type
_entity_poly.pdbx_seq_one_letter_code
_entity_poly.pdbx_strand_id
1 'polypeptide(L)' 'MPMSKTLLFDFETIRNQLSKVTNGLPKVDNIEGISFGPKLSNGRLSLVVVADNNFSALGEQLSQFIVFEVIP' A
#
# COMPACT_ATOMS: atom_id res chain seq x y z
N MET A 1 15.24 14.22 21.55
CA MET A 1 15.00 12.84 22.01
C MET A 1 14.55 12.02 20.81
N PRO A 2 15.21 10.91 20.45
CA PRO A 2 14.72 10.03 19.39
C PRO A 2 13.38 9.41 19.78
N MET A 3 12.48 9.26 18.80
CA MET A 3 11.16 8.64 18.98
C MET A 3 11.26 7.13 18.71
N SER A 4 10.60 6.32 19.55
CA SER A 4 10.45 4.88 19.30
C SER A 4 9.45 4.63 18.18
N LYS A 5 9.73 3.67 17.30
CA LYS A 5 8.85 3.25 16.20
C LYS A 5 8.62 1.74 16.29
N THR A 6 7.40 1.32 15.98
CA THR A 6 7.02 -0.10 15.88
C THR A 6 6.60 -0.39 14.44
N LEU A 7 7.12 -1.49 13.89
CA LEU A 7 6.68 -1.99 12.59
C LEU A 7 5.29 -2.64 12.74
N LEU A 8 4.29 -2.12 12.05
CA LEU A 8 2.92 -2.66 12.09
C LEU A 8 2.63 -3.63 10.95
N PHE A 9 3.21 -3.37 9.77
CA PHE A 9 2.95 -4.15 8.56
C PHE A 9 4.12 -4.06 7.60
N ASP A 10 4.44 -5.18 6.95
CA ASP A 10 5.47 -5.29 5.92
C ASP A 10 4.82 -5.67 4.58
N PHE A 11 4.88 -4.75 3.60
CA PHE A 11 4.30 -4.95 2.27
C PHE A 11 4.98 -6.05 1.47
N GLU A 12 6.21 -6.43 1.80
CA GLU A 12 6.87 -7.57 1.14
C GLU A 12 6.09 -8.87 1.37
N THR A 13 5.40 -9.00 2.51
CA THR A 13 4.58 -10.19 2.84
C THR A 13 3.40 -10.40 1.89
N ILE A 14 2.92 -9.33 1.24
CA ILE A 14 1.82 -9.37 0.28
C ILE A 14 2.27 -9.07 -1.15
N ARG A 15 3.58 -9.03 -1.43
CA ARG A 15 4.11 -8.62 -2.74
C ARG A 15 3.43 -9.32 -3.91
N ASN A 16 3.22 -10.63 -3.81
CA ASN A 16 2.58 -11.42 -4.88
C ASN A 16 1.09 -11.12 -5.12
N GLN A 17 0.45 -10.38 -4.21
CA GLN A 17 -0.94 -9.93 -4.32
C GLN A 17 -1.06 -8.52 -4.93
N LEU A 18 0.06 -7.79 -5.04
CA LEU A 18 0.06 -6.41 -5.54
C LEU A 18 0.05 -6.35 -7.07
N SER A 19 -0.50 -5.25 -7.57
CA SER A 19 -0.44 -4.91 -9.00
C SER A 19 1.00 -4.91 -9.51
N LYS A 20 1.16 -5.42 -10.73
CA LYS A 20 2.45 -5.44 -11.43
C LYS A 20 2.54 -4.26 -12.39
N VAL A 21 3.76 -3.78 -12.61
CA VAL A 21 4.07 -2.98 -13.79
C VAL A 21 4.05 -3.89 -15.03
N THR A 22 3.89 -3.31 -16.22
CA THR A 22 3.82 -4.06 -17.49
C THR A 22 5.08 -4.91 -17.65
N ASN A 23 4.90 -6.21 -17.91
CA ASN A 23 6.00 -7.19 -18.02
C ASN A 23 6.91 -7.32 -16.79
N GLY A 24 6.53 -6.78 -15.63
CA GLY A 24 7.40 -6.71 -14.45
C GLY A 24 7.00 -7.60 -13.28
N LEU A 25 7.86 -7.61 -12.27
CA LEU A 25 7.56 -8.19 -10.96
C LEU A 25 6.56 -7.31 -10.20
N PRO A 26 5.79 -7.87 -9.25
CA PRO A 26 5.00 -7.04 -8.34
C PRO A 26 5.90 -6.04 -7.62
N LYS A 27 5.42 -4.81 -7.49
CA LYS A 27 6.18 -3.68 -6.95
C LYS A 27 5.43 -3.08 -5.77
N VAL A 28 6.19 -2.80 -4.71
CA VAL A 28 5.82 -1.91 -3.61
C VAL A 28 6.51 -0.58 -3.90
N ASP A 29 5.75 0.49 -4.11
CA ASP A 29 6.28 1.86 -4.22
C ASP A 29 6.10 2.62 -2.90
N ASN A 30 6.56 3.87 -2.82
CA ASN A 30 6.39 4.66 -1.59
C ASN A 30 4.91 4.86 -1.32
N ILE A 31 4.53 4.64 -0.07
CA ILE A 31 3.20 4.98 0.41
C ILE A 31 3.20 6.47 0.75
N GLU A 32 2.41 7.24 -0.01
CA GLU A 32 2.33 8.70 0.11
C GLU A 32 1.02 9.16 0.77
N GLY A 33 0.08 8.25 1.00
CA GLY A 33 -1.16 8.56 1.70
C GLY A 33 -1.81 7.35 2.34
N ILE A 34 -2.50 7.61 3.46
CA ILE A 34 -3.22 6.62 4.25
C ILE A 34 -4.48 7.26 4.83
N SER A 35 -5.62 6.58 4.72
CA SER A 35 -6.87 7.01 5.34
C SER A 35 -7.76 5.81 5.61
N PHE A 36 -8.64 5.93 6.61
CA PHE A 36 -9.79 5.03 6.68
C PHE A 36 -10.73 5.33 5.51
N GLY A 37 -11.24 4.27 4.91
CA GLY A 37 -12.31 4.32 3.92
C GLY A 37 -13.68 4.00 4.55
N PRO A 38 -14.72 3.80 3.72
CA PRO A 38 -16.01 3.32 4.18
C PRO A 38 -15.91 1.97 4.88
N LYS A 39 -16.95 1.62 5.66
CA LYS A 39 -17.09 0.25 6.15
C LYS A 39 -17.30 -0.71 4.98
N LEU A 40 -16.65 -1.87 5.03
CA LEU A 40 -16.90 -2.98 4.11
C LEU A 40 -18.29 -3.57 4.35
N SER A 41 -18.77 -4.42 3.44
CA SER A 41 -20.11 -5.02 3.51
C SER A 41 -20.35 -5.85 4.78
N ASN A 42 -19.29 -6.33 5.42
CA ASN A 42 -19.34 -7.04 6.69
C ASN A 42 -19.24 -6.12 7.93
N GLY A 43 -19.27 -4.80 7.73
CA GLY A 43 -19.25 -3.80 8.80
C GLY A 43 -17.87 -3.42 9.34
N ARG A 44 -16.78 -4.07 8.92
CA ARG A 44 -15.41 -3.73 9.33
C ARG A 44 -14.89 -2.50 8.59
N LEU A 45 -13.95 -1.78 9.20
CA LEU A 45 -13.33 -0.61 8.58
C LEU A 45 -12.40 -1.04 7.44
N SER A 46 -12.41 -0.28 6.36
CA SER A 46 -11.36 -0.35 5.35
C SER A 46 -10.25 0.65 5.67
N LEU A 47 -9.01 0.28 5.41
CA LEU A 47 -7.85 1.16 5.41
C LEU A 47 -7.35 1.25 3.98
N VAL A 48 -7.39 2.45 3.41
CA VAL A 48 -6.91 2.72 2.06
C VAL A 48 -5.52 3.33 2.17
N VAL A 49 -4.59 2.74 1.44
CA VAL A 49 -3.22 3.23 1.28
C VAL A 49 -2.96 3.47 -0.19
N VAL A 50 -2.31 4.58 -0.48
CA VAL A 50 -1.98 4.98 -1.84
C VAL A 50 -0.49 5.04 -2.01
N ALA A 51 -0.01 4.41 -3.08
CA ALA A 51 1.33 4.61 -3.58
C ALA A 51 1.22 5.49 -4.82
N ASP A 52 1.98 6.58 -4.84
CA ASP A 52 2.07 7.42 -6.04
C ASP A 52 3.25 6.98 -6.91
N ASN A 53 3.27 7.49 -8.14
CA ASN A 53 4.39 7.34 -9.04
C ASN A 53 5.63 8.02 -8.47
N ASN A 54 6.61 7.22 -8.07
CA ASN A 54 7.84 7.64 -7.40
C ASN A 54 8.84 8.49 -8.23
N PHE A 55 8.37 9.30 -9.18
CA PHE A 55 9.14 10.25 -10.00
C PHE A 55 10.40 9.66 -10.65
N SER A 56 10.43 8.34 -10.89
CA SER A 56 11.57 7.67 -11.51
C SER A 56 11.65 8.02 -12.99
N ALA A 57 12.85 8.41 -13.44
CA ALA A 57 13.14 8.71 -14.85
C ALA A 57 13.41 7.45 -15.70
N LEU A 58 13.65 6.29 -15.08
CA LEU A 58 14.21 5.11 -15.75
C LEU A 58 13.38 3.82 -15.53
N GLY A 59 12.14 3.92 -15.04
CA GLY A 59 11.30 2.75 -14.79
C GLY A 59 9.82 3.01 -14.97
N GLU A 60 9.05 1.93 -15.15
CA GLU A 60 7.60 2.01 -15.20
C GLU A 60 7.03 2.49 -13.86
N GLN A 61 6.06 3.39 -13.97
CA GLN A 61 5.39 4.04 -12.85
C GLN A 61 4.02 3.43 -12.66
N LEU A 62 3.62 3.25 -11.40
CA LEU A 62 2.33 2.67 -11.08
C LEU A 62 1.74 3.37 -9.87
N SER A 63 0.71 4.17 -10.08
CA SER A 63 -0.14 4.64 -9.00
C SER A 63 -1.01 3.47 -8.51
N GLN A 64 -0.95 3.16 -7.22
CA GLN A 64 -1.64 2.02 -6.63
C GLN A 64 -2.59 2.47 -5.52
N PHE A 65 -3.77 1.86 -5.50
CA PHE A 65 -4.67 1.87 -4.35
C PHE A 65 -4.67 0.46 -3.75
N ILE A 66 -4.29 0.36 -2.48
CA ILE A 66 -4.29 -0.89 -1.73
C ILE A 66 -5.32 -0.73 -0.61
N VAL A 67 -6.29 -1.64 -0.56
CA VAL A 67 -7.37 -1.60 0.43
C VAL A 67 -7.25 -2.78 1.36
N PHE A 68 -7.04 -2.49 2.63
CA PHE A 68 -7.03 -3.48 3.70
C PHE A 68 -8.35 -3.49 4.43
N GLU A 69 -8.68 -4.66 4.96
CA GLU A 69 -9.69 -4.80 6.00
C GLU A 69 -9.01 -4.76 7.37
N VAL A 70 -9.54 -3.95 8.28
CA VAL A 70 -9.01 -3.86 9.65
C VAL A 70 -9.67 -4.92 10.53
N ILE A 71 -8.84 -5.77 11.13
CA ILE A 71 -9.26 -6.83 12.05
C ILE A 71 -8.96 -6.36 13.49
N PRO A 72 -9.95 -6.37 14.39
CA PRO A 72 -9.76 -6.07 15.82
C PRO A 72 -8.89 -7.09 16.56
#